data_AF-A0A8C2ZMN0-F1
#
_entry.id   AF-A0A8C2ZMN0-F1
#
_cell.length_a   1.000
_cell.length_b   1.000
_cell.length_c   1.000
_cell.angle_alpha   90.00
_cell.angle_beta   90.00
_cell.angle_gamma   90.00
#
_symmetry.space_group_name_H-M   'P 1'
#
loop_
_entity.id
_entity.type
_entity.pdbx_description
1 polymer ?
#
loop_
_entity_poly.entity_id
_entity_poly.type
_entity_poly.pdbx_seq_one_letter_code
_entity_poly.pdbx_strand_id
1 'polypeptide(L)'
;PAARCLTEPHSKKRRNVSEPLLRMTIQNGRPPSRACSRAGGEPNALRWDLAPDDIRASTEGLMTRVKAAYDDIGSVQMESVSVENTLRALAHAKLDYACESSLHVLDFPQFVCPSKEVRAASTEADKKLSEFDVEISMREDVFKRLTALQLPENLSPEEKRFLDRLVTLGKRRGLHLSKEIQEEIKRTYKLISELSIEFNKNLNEDNTFLVFSEHELGGLADSFLSGLDKAADGRYKVTLEYPHYHPLMKRCHNPESRRKMETAFHSRCKEVNTAILEELIQLKAKAADLLGYSCHANFVLEINMAENASKVSDFLDTFYETLKPVGIKERKYILALKKRECSMMGLPFDGRINAWDLPYYMNQVEQCKFAVNKDKLIEYFPLDVVTEGLFGIYQELLGLTYTEVERAHVWHEHVALYSARDTETGEEIGQFYLDLHPREGKFGHAACFGLQPGCKGPDGERRLPVAAMVANFTKPRKGCPSLLQHHEVETYFHEFGHVMHELCSKVWRGFSPGSPASSHSPKTCCRLIDL
;
A
#
# COMPACT_ATOMS: atom_id res chain seq x y z
N PRO A 1 -12.60 59.25 26.54
CA PRO A 1 -12.22 60.40 25.69
C PRO A 1 -12.19 59.96 24.20
N ALA A 2 -13.31 59.93 23.47
CA ALA A 2 -14.18 61.05 23.09
C ALA A 2 -13.59 61.96 21.99
N ALA A 3 -13.78 61.52 20.74
CA ALA A 3 -14.10 62.27 19.50
C ALA A 3 -13.46 63.63 19.12
N ARG A 4 -13.00 63.70 17.86
CA ARG A 4 -13.09 64.82 16.87
C ARG A 4 -12.65 64.23 15.50
N CYS A 5 -13.35 64.31 14.36
CA CYS A 5 -13.94 65.44 13.60
C CYS A 5 -12.87 66.46 13.14
N LEU A 6 -12.75 66.90 11.86
CA LEU A 6 -13.60 66.78 10.66
C LEU A 6 -12.82 67.20 9.37
N THR A 7 -13.41 66.93 8.18
CA THR A 7 -13.34 67.68 6.89
C THR A 7 -12.16 67.61 5.88
N GLU A 8 -12.56 67.64 4.61
CA GLU A 8 -11.87 67.57 3.28
C GLU A 8 -11.28 68.95 2.80
N PRO A 9 -10.88 69.26 1.52
CA PRO A 9 -10.99 68.50 0.24
C PRO A 9 -9.88 68.62 -0.86
N HIS A 10 -10.05 67.79 -1.90
CA HIS A 10 -9.67 67.95 -3.33
C HIS A 10 -8.21 68.27 -3.75
N SER A 11 -7.63 67.39 -4.61
CA SER A 11 -7.48 67.71 -6.05
C SER A 11 -7.30 66.44 -6.92
N LYS A 12 -7.46 66.59 -8.24
CA LYS A 12 -7.57 65.50 -9.23
C LYS A 12 -6.24 65.19 -9.93
N LYS A 13 -6.00 63.91 -10.27
CA LYS A 13 -5.42 63.55 -11.58
C LYS A 13 -5.93 62.17 -12.05
N ARG A 14 -6.64 62.17 -13.18
CA ARG A 14 -7.17 60.97 -13.86
C ARG A 14 -6.08 60.31 -14.71
N ARG A 15 -6.07 58.98 -14.80
CA ARG A 15 -5.86 58.24 -16.05
C ARG A 15 -6.72 56.95 -16.08
N ASN A 16 -7.80 57.04 -16.86
CA ASN A 16 -8.41 55.99 -17.71
C ASN A 16 -7.41 54.90 -18.16
N VAL A 17 -7.73 53.64 -18.51
CA VAL A 17 -8.97 52.84 -18.77
C VAL A 17 -8.50 51.34 -18.87
N SER A 18 -9.27 50.25 -18.73
CA SER A 18 -10.71 49.91 -18.75
C SER A 18 -11.01 48.63 -17.93
N GLU A 19 -12.27 48.43 -17.53
CA GLU A 19 -12.88 47.09 -17.43
C GLU A 19 -13.72 46.79 -18.69
N PRO A 20 -14.00 45.52 -18.98
CA PRO A 20 -15.41 45.15 -19.11
C PRO A 20 -15.80 43.87 -18.36
N LEU A 21 -17.00 43.92 -17.77
CA LEU A 21 -17.71 42.80 -17.14
C LEU A 21 -17.73 41.55 -18.03
N LEU A 22 -17.40 40.38 -17.44
CA LEU A 22 -17.91 39.10 -17.94
C LEU A 22 -19.20 38.73 -17.20
N ARG A 23 -20.30 38.59 -17.96
CA ARG A 23 -21.56 38.05 -17.43
C ARG A 23 -21.41 36.56 -17.14
N MET A 24 -21.71 36.14 -15.91
CA MET A 24 -22.09 34.74 -15.68
C MET A 24 -23.49 34.48 -16.24
N THR A 25 -23.59 33.63 -17.25
CA THR A 25 -24.86 33.08 -17.72
C THR A 25 -24.88 31.58 -17.47
N ILE A 26 -25.77 31.14 -16.58
CA ILE A 26 -25.98 29.73 -16.28
C ILE A 26 -26.66 29.08 -17.50
N GLN A 27 -25.98 28.15 -18.16
CA GLN A 27 -26.60 27.23 -19.11
C GLN A 27 -26.80 25.87 -18.46
N ASN A 28 -28.05 25.56 -18.11
CA ASN A 28 -28.46 24.20 -17.74
C ASN A 28 -28.49 23.33 -19.00
N GLY A 29 -27.54 22.41 -19.14
CA GLY A 29 -27.53 21.41 -20.21
C GLY A 29 -26.75 20.17 -19.79
N ARG A 30 -27.39 18.98 -19.85
CA ARG A 30 -26.69 17.70 -19.71
C ARG A 30 -25.70 17.53 -20.87
N PRO A 31 -24.41 17.25 -20.64
CA PRO A 31 -23.54 16.78 -21.71
C PRO A 31 -23.88 15.32 -22.05
N PRO A 32 -23.85 14.92 -23.34
CA PRO A 32 -23.96 13.52 -23.74
C PRO A 32 -22.67 12.76 -23.41
N SER A 33 -22.77 11.43 -23.36
CA SER A 33 -21.62 10.52 -23.22
C SER A 33 -20.57 10.81 -24.30
N ARG A 34 -19.39 11.29 -23.90
CA ARG A 34 -18.28 11.55 -24.82
C ARG A 34 -17.54 10.25 -25.13
N ALA A 35 -17.64 9.81 -26.39
CA ALA A 35 -16.82 8.72 -26.90
C ALA A 35 -15.34 9.15 -26.98
N CYS A 36 -14.43 8.30 -26.51
CA CYS A 36 -12.99 8.55 -26.61
C CYS A 36 -12.48 8.31 -28.04
N SER A 37 -11.95 9.36 -28.67
CA SER A 37 -11.13 9.25 -29.88
C SER A 37 -9.66 9.48 -29.52
N ARG A 38 -8.82 8.46 -29.70
CA ARG A 38 -7.37 8.53 -29.45
C ARG A 38 -6.72 9.65 -30.27
N ALA A 39 -5.96 10.52 -29.60
CA ALA A 39 -4.84 11.23 -30.23
C ALA A 39 -3.62 10.31 -30.14
N GLY A 40 -2.92 10.09 -31.26
CA GLY A 40 -1.67 9.31 -31.24
C GLY A 40 -0.52 10.15 -30.67
N GLY A 41 0.13 9.66 -29.61
CA GLY A 41 1.33 10.30 -29.05
C GLY A 41 1.55 10.13 -27.55
N GLU A 42 0.58 9.62 -26.78
CA GLU A 42 0.72 9.52 -25.32
C GLU A 42 1.64 8.35 -24.90
N PRO A 43 2.62 8.57 -24.00
CA PRO A 43 3.59 7.55 -23.58
C PRO A 43 3.04 6.51 -22.59
N ASN A 44 1.78 6.60 -22.21
CA ASN A 44 1.12 5.71 -21.26
C ASN A 44 0.15 4.77 -22.00
N ALA A 45 0.45 3.46 -21.99
CA ALA A 45 -0.33 2.45 -22.69
C ALA A 45 -1.43 1.79 -21.83
N LEU A 46 -1.49 2.12 -20.54
CA LEU A 46 -2.41 1.49 -19.58
C LEU A 46 -3.88 1.80 -19.90
N ARG A 47 -4.75 0.81 -19.71
CA ARG A 47 -6.19 0.91 -20.00
C ARG A 47 -7.02 0.59 -18.76
N TRP A 48 -8.02 1.42 -18.48
CA TRP A 48 -8.89 1.28 -17.31
C TRP A 48 -10.37 1.02 -17.66
N ASP A 49 -10.67 0.87 -18.95
CA ASP A 49 -11.99 0.68 -19.55
C ASP A 49 -12.28 -0.76 -20.00
N LEU A 50 -11.50 -1.73 -19.53
CA LEU A 50 -11.70 -3.15 -19.89
C LEU A 50 -13.00 -3.73 -19.32
N ALA A 51 -13.74 -4.48 -20.14
CA ALA A 51 -14.87 -5.25 -19.67
C ALA A 51 -14.41 -6.52 -18.92
N PRO A 52 -15.27 -7.14 -18.08
CA PRO A 52 -14.95 -8.37 -17.36
C PRO A 52 -14.46 -9.53 -18.27
N ASP A 53 -15.00 -9.63 -19.48
CA ASP A 53 -14.60 -10.66 -20.46
C ASP A 53 -13.27 -10.32 -21.15
N ASP A 54 -12.99 -9.02 -21.40
CA ASP A 54 -11.70 -8.56 -21.93
C ASP A 54 -10.55 -8.86 -20.95
N ILE A 55 -10.80 -8.70 -19.63
CA ILE A 55 -9.83 -9.05 -18.59
C ILE A 55 -9.50 -10.54 -18.68
N ARG A 56 -10.51 -11.43 -18.68
CA ARG A 56 -10.30 -12.89 -18.76
C ARG A 56 -9.55 -13.30 -20.02
N ALA A 57 -9.94 -12.78 -21.18
CA ALA A 57 -9.29 -13.07 -22.45
C ALA A 57 -7.83 -12.55 -22.48
N SER A 58 -7.58 -11.37 -21.89
CA SER A 58 -6.24 -10.80 -21.78
C SER A 58 -5.35 -11.62 -20.84
N THR A 59 -5.88 -12.10 -19.70
CA THR A 59 -5.18 -13.02 -18.78
C THR A 59 -4.77 -14.30 -19.48
N GLU A 60 -5.69 -14.96 -20.19
CA GLU A 60 -5.41 -16.23 -20.87
C GLU A 60 -4.42 -16.05 -22.04
N GLY A 61 -4.55 -14.95 -22.79
CA GLY A 61 -3.58 -14.58 -23.82
C GLY A 61 -2.19 -14.26 -23.26
N LEU A 62 -2.11 -13.59 -22.10
CA LEU A 62 -0.86 -13.27 -21.40
C LEU A 62 -0.15 -14.54 -20.92
N MET A 63 -0.86 -15.39 -20.17
CA MET A 63 -0.35 -16.68 -19.72
C MET A 63 0.17 -17.52 -20.89
N THR A 64 -0.56 -17.55 -22.02
CA THR A 64 -0.15 -18.31 -23.22
C THR A 64 1.15 -17.76 -23.82
N ARG A 65 1.30 -16.44 -23.99
CA ARG A 65 2.52 -15.82 -24.54
C ARG A 65 3.75 -16.07 -23.66
N VAL A 66 3.63 -15.81 -22.35
CA VAL A 66 4.74 -15.97 -21.41
C VAL A 66 5.10 -17.45 -21.25
N LYS A 67 4.12 -18.36 -21.26
CA LYS A 67 4.37 -19.80 -21.24
C LYS A 67 5.17 -20.25 -22.46
N ALA A 68 4.80 -19.80 -23.66
CA ALA A 68 5.54 -20.11 -24.88
C ALA A 68 7.01 -19.62 -24.79
N ALA A 69 7.25 -18.40 -24.31
CA ALA A 69 8.62 -17.90 -24.12
C ALA A 69 9.43 -18.73 -23.10
N TYR A 70 8.81 -19.20 -22.02
CA TYR A 70 9.44 -20.10 -21.05
C TYR A 70 9.65 -21.52 -21.61
N ASP A 71 8.75 -22.01 -22.46
CA ASP A 71 8.88 -23.29 -23.18
C ASP A 71 10.03 -23.25 -24.19
N ASP A 72 10.16 -22.16 -24.95
CA ASP A 72 11.28 -21.94 -25.87
C ASP A 72 12.63 -22.02 -25.13
N ILE A 73 12.77 -21.26 -24.02
CA ILE A 73 13.97 -21.28 -23.15
C ILE A 73 14.19 -22.68 -22.54
N GLY A 74 13.11 -23.35 -22.11
CA GLY A 74 13.14 -24.72 -21.58
C GLY A 74 13.51 -25.79 -22.62
N SER A 75 13.37 -25.49 -23.92
CA SER A 75 13.69 -26.39 -25.03
C SER A 75 15.14 -26.28 -25.53
N VAL A 76 15.87 -25.19 -25.21
CA VAL A 76 17.24 -24.94 -25.66
C VAL A 76 18.17 -26.13 -25.33
N GLN A 77 18.93 -26.60 -26.32
CA GLN A 77 19.93 -27.67 -26.14
C GLN A 77 21.06 -27.19 -25.23
N MET A 78 21.53 -28.04 -24.31
CA MET A 78 22.48 -27.62 -23.26
C MET A 78 23.79 -27.07 -23.80
N GLU A 79 24.25 -27.59 -24.94
CA GLU A 79 25.46 -27.18 -25.65
C GLU A 79 25.33 -25.81 -26.34
N SER A 80 24.09 -25.32 -26.48
CA SER A 80 23.75 -24.06 -27.17
C SER A 80 23.33 -22.93 -26.23
N VAL A 81 23.32 -23.15 -24.92
CA VAL A 81 22.91 -22.16 -23.90
C VAL A 81 23.83 -20.93 -23.95
N SER A 82 23.24 -19.74 -24.12
CA SER A 82 23.94 -18.46 -24.15
C SER A 82 23.22 -17.38 -23.33
N VAL A 83 23.92 -16.27 -23.10
CA VAL A 83 23.37 -15.08 -22.41
C VAL A 83 22.16 -14.54 -23.17
N GLU A 84 22.21 -14.52 -24.50
CA GLU A 84 21.16 -14.01 -25.39
C GLU A 84 19.92 -14.89 -25.36
N ASN A 85 20.06 -16.20 -25.58
CA ASN A 85 18.93 -17.11 -25.73
C ASN A 85 18.29 -17.57 -24.40
N THR A 86 18.98 -17.36 -23.27
CA THR A 86 18.51 -17.77 -21.94
C THR A 86 18.31 -16.57 -21.03
N LEU A 87 19.37 -15.83 -20.67
CA LEU A 87 19.28 -14.77 -19.66
C LEU A 87 18.50 -13.54 -20.16
N ARG A 88 18.82 -13.06 -21.37
CA ARG A 88 18.13 -11.91 -21.98
C ARG A 88 16.75 -12.27 -22.52
N ALA A 89 16.57 -13.47 -23.05
CA ALA A 89 15.24 -14.00 -23.39
C ALA A 89 14.31 -14.04 -22.17
N LEU A 90 14.80 -14.51 -21.01
CA LEU A 90 14.03 -14.52 -19.77
C LEU A 90 13.75 -13.12 -19.22
N ALA A 91 14.73 -12.20 -19.31
CA ALA A 91 14.51 -10.79 -18.97
C ALA A 91 13.44 -10.15 -19.87
N HIS A 92 13.44 -10.47 -21.17
CA HIS A 92 12.42 -10.00 -22.11
C HIS A 92 11.03 -10.59 -21.80
N ALA A 93 10.92 -11.89 -21.55
CA ALA A 93 9.65 -12.52 -21.17
C ALA A 93 9.07 -11.93 -19.87
N LYS A 94 9.93 -11.60 -18.90
CA LYS A 94 9.53 -10.89 -17.68
C LYS A 94 9.11 -9.45 -17.93
N LEU A 95 9.74 -8.76 -18.87
CA LEU A 95 9.36 -7.41 -19.27
C LEU A 95 8.02 -7.39 -20.01
N ASP A 96 7.77 -8.33 -20.93
CA ASP A 96 6.46 -8.47 -21.56
C ASP A 96 5.38 -8.71 -20.50
N TYR A 97 5.60 -9.67 -19.59
CA TYR A 97 4.69 -9.94 -18.48
C TYR A 97 4.36 -8.68 -17.66
N ALA A 98 5.36 -7.96 -17.16
CA ALA A 98 5.17 -6.82 -16.26
C ALA A 98 4.75 -5.51 -16.95
N CYS A 99 5.12 -5.29 -18.22
CA CYS A 99 5.05 -3.99 -18.86
C CYS A 99 4.21 -4.03 -20.16
N GLU A 100 4.64 -4.76 -21.17
CA GLU A 100 4.03 -4.67 -22.52
C GLU A 100 2.67 -5.39 -22.61
N SER A 101 2.46 -6.41 -21.79
CA SER A 101 1.16 -7.08 -21.61
C SER A 101 0.30 -6.51 -20.48
N SER A 102 0.80 -5.51 -19.75
CA SER A 102 0.09 -4.80 -18.68
C SER A 102 -0.55 -5.71 -17.63
N LEU A 103 0.24 -6.56 -16.94
CA LEU A 103 -0.20 -7.35 -15.78
C LEU A 103 -1.06 -6.52 -14.81
N HIS A 104 -0.59 -5.31 -14.49
CA HIS A 104 -1.26 -4.41 -13.56
C HIS A 104 -2.57 -3.80 -14.09
N VAL A 105 -2.85 -3.85 -15.40
CA VAL A 105 -4.19 -3.55 -15.92
C VAL A 105 -5.18 -4.68 -15.63
N LEU A 106 -4.70 -5.90 -15.34
CA LEU A 106 -5.52 -7.06 -14.98
C LEU A 106 -5.68 -7.22 -13.47
N ASP A 107 -4.61 -7.00 -12.68
CA ASP A 107 -4.62 -7.16 -11.21
C ASP A 107 -5.11 -5.91 -10.43
N PHE A 108 -4.87 -4.70 -10.93
CA PHE A 108 -5.17 -3.47 -10.19
C PHE A 108 -6.67 -3.11 -10.09
N PRO A 109 -7.52 -3.38 -11.10
CA PRO A 109 -8.93 -3.01 -11.04
C PRO A 109 -9.67 -3.53 -9.80
N GLN A 110 -9.29 -4.68 -9.21
CA GLN A 110 -9.87 -5.18 -7.96
C GLN A 110 -9.75 -4.21 -6.79
N PHE A 111 -8.71 -3.37 -6.76
CA PHE A 111 -8.45 -2.41 -5.68
C PHE A 111 -9.15 -1.07 -5.87
N VAL A 112 -9.58 -0.72 -7.09
CA VAL A 112 -10.01 0.65 -7.41
C VAL A 112 -11.27 0.77 -8.25
N CYS A 113 -11.62 -0.20 -9.09
CA CYS A 113 -12.73 -0.07 -10.02
C CYS A 113 -14.08 0.01 -9.27
N PRO A 114 -14.97 0.98 -9.57
CA PRO A 114 -16.28 1.05 -8.94
C PRO A 114 -17.21 -0.12 -9.30
N SER A 115 -17.03 -0.77 -10.47
CA SER A 115 -17.83 -1.93 -10.88
C SER A 115 -17.45 -3.21 -10.13
N LYS A 116 -18.42 -3.83 -9.44
CA LYS A 116 -18.22 -5.09 -8.73
C LYS A 116 -17.87 -6.25 -9.66
N GLU A 117 -18.39 -6.27 -10.88
CA GLU A 117 -18.15 -7.33 -11.87
C GLU A 117 -16.71 -7.26 -12.41
N VAL A 118 -16.21 -6.05 -12.66
CA VAL A 118 -14.81 -5.82 -13.07
C VAL A 118 -13.86 -6.19 -11.93
N ARG A 119 -14.16 -5.81 -10.68
CA ARG A 119 -13.37 -6.24 -9.52
C ARG A 119 -13.31 -7.76 -9.39
N ALA A 120 -14.44 -8.45 -9.52
CA ALA A 120 -14.50 -9.91 -9.43
C ALA A 120 -13.70 -10.60 -10.55
N ALA A 121 -13.76 -10.09 -11.78
CA ALA A 121 -12.94 -10.59 -12.89
C ALA A 121 -11.44 -10.35 -12.67
N SER A 122 -11.07 -9.19 -12.11
CA SER A 122 -9.70 -8.83 -11.76
C SER A 122 -9.13 -9.69 -10.62
N THR A 123 -9.89 -9.99 -9.57
CA THR A 123 -9.48 -10.92 -8.51
C THR A 123 -9.31 -12.35 -9.02
N GLU A 124 -10.18 -12.85 -9.92
CA GLU A 124 -9.99 -14.18 -10.53
C GLU A 124 -8.80 -14.19 -11.51
N ALA A 125 -8.51 -13.07 -12.19
CA ALA A 125 -7.31 -12.91 -13.00
C ALA A 125 -6.03 -12.96 -12.14
N ASP A 126 -5.94 -12.16 -11.08
CA ASP A 126 -4.82 -12.16 -10.11
C ASP A 126 -4.60 -13.56 -9.51
N LYS A 127 -5.68 -14.28 -9.17
CA LYS A 127 -5.58 -15.67 -8.72
C LYS A 127 -4.94 -16.58 -9.79
N LYS A 128 -5.46 -16.56 -11.04
CA LYS A 128 -4.88 -17.35 -12.15
C LYS A 128 -3.42 -16.99 -12.44
N LEU A 129 -3.09 -15.70 -12.40
CA LEU A 129 -1.74 -15.17 -12.62
C LEU A 129 -0.79 -15.57 -11.49
N SER A 130 -1.24 -15.51 -10.24
CA SER A 130 -0.48 -15.98 -9.07
C SER A 130 -0.25 -17.50 -9.09
N GLU A 131 -1.22 -18.30 -9.53
CA GLU A 131 -1.05 -19.74 -9.79
C GLU A 131 -0.04 -19.99 -10.92
N PHE A 132 -0.10 -19.20 -12.00
CA PHE A 132 0.83 -19.26 -13.13
C PHE A 132 2.26 -18.84 -12.77
N ASP A 133 2.43 -17.80 -11.96
CA ASP A 133 3.73 -17.36 -11.42
C ASP A 133 4.40 -18.47 -10.60
N VAL A 134 3.61 -19.24 -9.83
CA VAL A 134 4.10 -20.44 -9.17
C VAL A 134 4.52 -21.50 -10.20
N GLU A 135 3.69 -21.81 -11.21
CA GLU A 135 4.03 -22.77 -12.28
C GLU A 135 5.37 -22.42 -12.96
N ILE A 136 5.52 -21.19 -13.47
CA ILE A 136 6.74 -20.77 -14.18
C ILE A 136 7.95 -20.66 -13.26
N SER A 137 7.77 -20.33 -11.97
CA SER A 137 8.87 -20.31 -11.00
C SER A 137 9.36 -21.70 -10.58
N MET A 138 8.58 -22.76 -10.84
CA MET A 138 8.91 -24.16 -10.54
C MET A 138 9.48 -24.92 -11.75
N ARG A 139 9.81 -24.24 -12.85
CA ARG A 139 10.35 -24.84 -14.09
C ARG A 139 11.78 -25.36 -13.92
N GLU A 140 11.91 -26.64 -13.53
CA GLU A 140 13.20 -27.36 -13.45
C GLU A 140 14.06 -27.23 -14.72
N ASP A 141 13.43 -27.29 -15.89
CA ASP A 141 14.06 -27.27 -17.21
C ASP A 141 14.69 -25.91 -17.53
N VAL A 142 14.02 -24.81 -17.21
CA VAL A 142 14.55 -23.44 -17.30
C VAL A 142 15.66 -23.23 -16.26
N PHE A 143 15.45 -23.69 -15.02
CA PHE A 143 16.48 -23.60 -13.96
C PHE A 143 17.78 -24.32 -14.35
N LYS A 144 17.70 -25.50 -14.97
CA LYS A 144 18.87 -26.23 -15.47
C LYS A 144 19.67 -25.44 -16.51
N ARG A 145 19.01 -24.71 -17.42
CA ARG A 145 19.72 -23.83 -18.39
C ARG A 145 20.39 -22.66 -17.69
N LEU A 146 19.71 -22.01 -16.74
CA LEU A 146 20.30 -20.94 -15.93
C LEU A 146 21.55 -21.41 -15.17
N THR A 147 21.55 -22.63 -14.64
CA THR A 147 22.73 -23.20 -13.94
C THR A 147 23.82 -23.73 -14.88
N ALA A 148 23.50 -24.06 -16.14
CA ALA A 148 24.47 -24.51 -17.14
C ALA A 148 25.15 -23.36 -17.90
N LEU A 149 24.64 -22.14 -17.75
CA LEU A 149 25.08 -20.96 -18.49
C LEU A 149 26.51 -20.56 -18.12
N GLN A 150 27.42 -20.67 -19.09
CA GLN A 150 28.79 -20.17 -18.92
C GLN A 150 28.80 -18.65 -19.04
N LEU A 151 29.35 -17.98 -18.02
CA LEU A 151 29.38 -16.53 -17.92
C LEU A 151 30.59 -15.94 -18.67
N PRO A 152 30.41 -15.16 -19.75
CA PRO A 152 31.49 -14.35 -20.29
C PRO A 152 31.88 -13.24 -19.30
N GLU A 153 33.18 -12.89 -19.27
CA GLU A 153 33.75 -11.92 -18.32
C GLU A 153 33.05 -10.55 -18.38
N ASN A 154 32.61 -10.16 -19.58
CA ASN A 154 32.06 -8.86 -19.94
C ASN A 154 30.58 -8.60 -19.56
N LEU A 155 29.93 -9.47 -18.78
CA LEU A 155 28.57 -9.15 -18.29
C LEU A 155 28.56 -7.89 -17.42
N SER A 156 27.52 -7.08 -17.59
CA SER A 156 27.25 -5.93 -16.71
C SER A 156 26.98 -6.38 -15.26
N PRO A 157 27.22 -5.51 -14.25
CA PRO A 157 26.91 -5.82 -12.85
C PRO A 157 25.44 -6.18 -12.62
N GLU A 158 24.52 -5.53 -13.34
CA GLU A 158 23.09 -5.82 -13.28
C GLU A 158 22.75 -7.19 -13.88
N GLU A 159 23.29 -7.57 -15.04
CA GLU A 159 23.10 -8.90 -15.61
C GLU A 159 23.62 -10.01 -14.66
N LYS A 160 24.77 -9.80 -14.00
CA LYS A 160 25.32 -10.72 -12.99
C LYS A 160 24.36 -10.87 -11.80
N ARG A 161 23.95 -9.74 -11.19
CA ARG A 161 22.98 -9.72 -10.08
C ARG A 161 21.64 -10.36 -10.45
N PHE A 162 21.18 -10.19 -11.69
CA PHE A 162 19.93 -10.80 -12.17
C PHE A 162 20.03 -12.32 -12.23
N LEU A 163 21.11 -12.86 -12.80
CA LEU A 163 21.36 -14.31 -12.80
C LEU A 163 21.48 -14.86 -11.37
N ASP A 164 22.28 -14.22 -10.51
CA ASP A 164 22.46 -14.65 -9.11
C ASP A 164 21.12 -14.66 -8.35
N ARG A 165 20.25 -13.68 -8.62
CA ARG A 165 18.90 -13.61 -8.05
C ARG A 165 18.01 -14.73 -8.56
N LEU A 166 18.02 -15.03 -9.85
CA LEU A 166 17.25 -16.13 -10.44
C LEU A 166 17.70 -17.50 -9.89
N VAL A 167 19.00 -17.75 -9.82
CA VAL A 167 19.58 -18.99 -9.26
C VAL A 167 19.24 -19.12 -7.78
N THR A 168 19.35 -18.04 -7.01
CA THR A 168 18.94 -18.01 -5.59
C THR A 168 17.45 -18.32 -5.42
N LEU A 169 16.57 -17.69 -6.21
CA LEU A 169 15.13 -17.98 -6.16
C LEU A 169 14.80 -19.44 -6.53
N GLY A 170 15.44 -20.00 -7.56
CA GLY A 170 15.28 -21.41 -7.92
C GLY A 170 15.78 -22.38 -6.84
N LYS A 171 16.90 -22.05 -6.17
CA LYS A 171 17.38 -22.81 -5.01
C LYS A 171 16.38 -22.78 -3.85
N ARG A 172 15.83 -21.60 -3.52
CA ARG A 172 14.79 -21.39 -2.48
C ARG A 172 13.45 -22.07 -2.80
N ARG A 173 13.19 -22.41 -4.06
CA ARG A 173 12.07 -23.26 -4.50
C ARG A 173 12.37 -24.77 -4.45
N GLY A 174 13.61 -25.16 -4.17
CA GLY A 174 14.04 -26.56 -4.10
C GLY A 174 14.41 -27.19 -5.44
N LEU A 175 14.52 -26.43 -6.55
CA LEU A 175 14.74 -26.97 -7.90
C LEU A 175 16.10 -27.69 -8.11
N HIS A 176 16.99 -27.59 -7.13
CA HIS A 176 18.28 -28.25 -7.08
C HIS A 176 18.27 -29.57 -6.26
N LEU A 177 17.14 -29.89 -5.63
CA LEU A 177 16.95 -31.06 -4.76
C LEU A 177 16.31 -32.22 -5.55
N SER A 178 16.26 -33.41 -4.97
CA SER A 178 15.64 -34.57 -5.60
C SER A 178 14.13 -34.39 -5.78
N LYS A 179 13.51 -35.12 -6.71
CA LYS A 179 12.07 -34.98 -7.02
C LYS A 179 11.17 -35.34 -5.85
N GLU A 180 11.60 -36.26 -5.01
CA GLU A 180 10.91 -36.67 -3.79
C GLU A 180 10.81 -35.50 -2.80
N ILE A 181 11.93 -34.79 -2.59
CA ILE A 181 12.00 -33.62 -1.72
C ILE A 181 11.19 -32.45 -2.34
N GLN A 182 11.27 -32.24 -3.65
CA GLN A 182 10.48 -31.20 -4.33
C GLN A 182 8.97 -31.42 -4.20
N GLU A 183 8.47 -32.66 -4.33
CA GLU A 183 7.05 -32.97 -4.12
C GLU A 183 6.64 -32.84 -2.64
N GLU A 184 7.52 -33.12 -1.68
CA GLU A 184 7.24 -32.88 -0.26
C GLU A 184 7.19 -31.37 0.08
N ILE A 185 8.12 -30.58 -0.47
CA ILE A 185 8.13 -29.11 -0.39
C ILE A 185 6.82 -28.55 -0.99
N LYS A 186 6.43 -29.01 -2.17
CA LYS A 186 5.20 -28.59 -2.88
C LYS A 186 3.93 -28.87 -2.07
N ARG A 187 3.81 -30.08 -1.49
CA ARG A 187 2.69 -30.43 -0.59
C ARG A 187 2.66 -29.54 0.65
N THR A 188 3.82 -29.29 1.25
CA THR A 188 3.96 -28.46 2.46
C THR A 188 3.57 -27.01 2.18
N TYR A 189 4.06 -26.41 1.08
CA TYR A 189 3.68 -25.05 0.68
C TYR A 189 2.21 -24.90 0.30
N LYS A 190 1.60 -25.93 -0.31
CA LYS A 190 0.15 -25.94 -0.57
C LYS A 190 -0.65 -25.80 0.73
N LEU A 191 -0.37 -26.65 1.73
CA LEU A 191 -1.04 -26.58 3.03
C LEU A 191 -0.79 -25.23 3.73
N ILE A 192 0.45 -24.71 3.69
CA ILE A 192 0.76 -23.37 4.23
C ILE A 192 -0.10 -22.29 3.56
N SER A 193 -0.32 -22.37 2.25
CA SER A 193 -1.13 -21.39 1.52
C SER A 193 -2.62 -21.51 1.88
N GLU A 194 -3.18 -22.71 1.89
CA GLU A 194 -4.58 -22.98 2.26
C GLU A 194 -4.88 -22.49 3.69
N LEU A 195 -4.03 -22.86 4.66
CA LEU A 195 -4.14 -22.42 6.06
C LEU A 195 -3.96 -20.91 6.22
N SER A 196 -3.07 -20.29 5.44
CA SER A 196 -2.89 -18.82 5.47
C SER A 196 -4.10 -18.08 4.91
N ILE A 197 -4.77 -18.62 3.90
CA ILE A 197 -6.02 -18.06 3.36
C ILE A 197 -7.12 -18.17 4.42
N GLU A 198 -7.34 -19.35 5.01
CA GLU A 198 -8.39 -19.55 6.01
C GLU A 198 -8.17 -18.68 7.27
N PHE A 199 -6.93 -18.55 7.75
CA PHE A 199 -6.59 -17.66 8.87
C PHE A 199 -7.03 -16.21 8.64
N ASN A 200 -6.77 -15.68 7.44
CA ASN A 200 -7.15 -14.31 7.08
C ASN A 200 -8.66 -14.19 6.84
N LYS A 201 -9.27 -15.17 6.16
CA LYS A 201 -10.71 -15.22 5.91
C LYS A 201 -11.50 -15.19 7.22
N ASN A 202 -11.12 -16.01 8.20
CA ASN A 202 -11.76 -16.03 9.52
C ASN A 202 -11.80 -14.64 10.17
N LEU A 203 -10.68 -13.89 10.10
CA LEU A 203 -10.59 -12.54 10.67
C LEU A 203 -11.37 -11.48 9.87
N ASN A 204 -11.51 -11.67 8.56
CA ASN A 204 -12.26 -10.77 7.67
C ASN A 204 -13.78 -11.02 7.70
N GLU A 205 -14.20 -12.25 8.00
CA GLU A 205 -15.61 -12.66 8.14
C GLU A 205 -16.12 -12.56 9.59
N ASP A 206 -15.26 -12.18 10.55
CA ASP A 206 -15.65 -11.90 11.94
C ASP A 206 -16.61 -10.70 12.02
N ASN A 207 -17.90 -11.00 12.20
CA ASN A 207 -18.95 -10.00 12.34
C ASN A 207 -19.23 -9.63 13.82
N THR A 208 -18.29 -9.89 14.72
CA THR A 208 -18.46 -9.66 16.15
C THR A 208 -18.73 -8.18 16.46
N PHE A 209 -19.81 -7.93 17.19
CA PHE A 209 -20.18 -6.61 17.69
C PHE A 209 -20.58 -6.68 19.17
N LEU A 210 -20.32 -5.59 19.88
CA LEU A 210 -20.79 -5.36 21.24
C LEU A 210 -21.85 -4.26 21.25
N VAL A 211 -22.74 -4.30 22.25
CA VAL A 211 -23.87 -3.37 22.34
C VAL A 211 -23.75 -2.55 23.63
N PHE A 212 -23.67 -1.23 23.48
CA PHE A 212 -23.43 -0.27 24.56
C PHE A 212 -24.53 0.79 24.66
N SER A 213 -24.85 1.18 25.89
CA SER A 213 -25.64 2.39 26.15
C SER A 213 -24.84 3.66 25.86
N GLU A 214 -25.54 4.79 25.68
CA GLU A 214 -24.91 6.10 25.46
C GLU A 214 -23.94 6.47 26.60
N HIS A 215 -24.35 6.20 27.84
CA HIS A 215 -23.54 6.39 29.04
C HIS A 215 -22.27 5.50 29.06
N GLU A 216 -22.34 4.27 28.52
CA GLU A 216 -21.16 3.41 28.36
C GLU A 216 -20.18 3.91 27.29
N LEU A 217 -20.61 4.77 26.36
CA LEU A 217 -19.79 5.35 25.29
C LEU A 217 -19.29 6.78 25.60
N GLY A 218 -19.43 7.25 26.85
CA GLY A 218 -19.05 8.60 27.26
C GLY A 218 -17.61 9.01 26.89
N GLY A 219 -17.48 10.13 26.16
CA GLY A 219 -16.21 10.67 25.65
C GLY A 219 -16.01 10.56 24.15
N LEU A 220 -16.82 9.74 23.49
CA LEU A 220 -16.89 9.72 22.04
C LEU A 220 -17.67 10.93 21.53
N ALA A 221 -17.32 11.42 20.34
CA ALA A 221 -17.97 12.57 19.74
C ALA A 221 -19.37 12.20 19.22
N ASP A 222 -20.31 13.15 19.21
CA ASP A 222 -21.67 12.94 18.70
C ASP A 222 -21.68 12.48 17.23
N SER A 223 -20.70 12.91 16.44
CA SER A 223 -20.48 12.45 15.06
C SER A 223 -20.13 10.97 14.96
N PHE A 224 -19.44 10.41 15.96
CA PHE A 224 -19.18 8.98 16.06
C PHE A 224 -20.46 8.23 16.46
N LEU A 225 -21.15 8.69 17.51
CA LEU A 225 -22.38 8.05 18.00
C LEU A 225 -23.50 8.03 16.95
N SER A 226 -23.63 9.09 16.16
CA SER A 226 -24.60 9.19 15.05
C SER A 226 -24.27 8.30 13.85
N GLY A 227 -23.03 7.82 13.71
CA GLY A 227 -22.61 6.88 12.68
C GLY A 227 -22.79 5.40 13.04
N LEU A 228 -23.15 5.09 14.29
CA LEU A 228 -23.34 3.71 14.76
C LEU A 228 -24.76 3.20 14.51
N ASP A 229 -24.87 1.96 14.03
CA ASP A 229 -26.14 1.24 13.98
C ASP A 229 -26.74 1.06 15.37
N LYS A 230 -28.07 1.10 15.46
CA LYS A 230 -28.80 0.80 16.71
C LYS A 230 -29.28 -0.66 16.75
N ALA A 231 -29.23 -1.25 17.93
CA ALA A 231 -29.87 -2.52 18.22
C ALA A 231 -31.39 -2.32 18.47
N ALA A 232 -32.14 -3.43 18.49
CA ALA A 232 -33.60 -3.39 18.66
C ALA A 232 -34.05 -2.81 20.03
N ASP A 233 -33.15 -2.78 21.01
CA ASP A 233 -33.34 -2.16 22.33
C ASP A 233 -32.90 -0.68 22.39
N GLY A 234 -32.56 -0.07 21.26
CA GLY A 234 -32.14 1.33 21.14
C GLY A 234 -30.68 1.62 21.50
N ARG A 235 -29.92 0.62 21.98
CA ARG A 235 -28.48 0.77 22.28
C ARG A 235 -27.64 0.79 21.01
N TYR A 236 -26.43 1.34 21.09
CA TYR A 236 -25.51 1.45 19.96
C TYR A 236 -24.73 0.15 19.76
N LYS A 237 -24.67 -0.35 18.51
CA LYS A 237 -23.81 -1.45 18.10
C LYS A 237 -22.42 -0.90 17.75
N VAL A 238 -21.39 -1.49 18.33
CA VAL A 238 -19.99 -1.17 18.04
C VAL A 238 -19.32 -2.46 17.57
N THR A 239 -18.89 -2.48 16.31
CA THR A 239 -18.15 -3.63 15.75
C THR A 239 -16.68 -3.61 16.18
N LEU A 240 -15.97 -4.72 16.00
CA LEU A 240 -14.53 -4.80 16.24
C LEU A 240 -13.67 -4.22 15.09
N GLU A 241 -14.30 -3.62 14.09
CA GLU A 241 -13.63 -2.96 12.98
C GLU A 241 -12.81 -1.75 13.41
N TYR A 242 -11.71 -1.48 12.69
CA TYR A 242 -10.73 -0.45 13.05
C TYR A 242 -11.35 0.96 13.21
N PRO A 243 -12.30 1.41 12.35
CA PRO A 243 -13.01 2.68 12.52
C PRO A 243 -13.83 2.78 13.81
N HIS A 244 -14.21 1.67 14.44
CA HIS A 244 -14.97 1.65 15.71
C HIS A 244 -14.07 1.38 16.91
N TYR A 245 -13.18 0.40 16.81
CA TYR A 245 -12.27 0.00 17.87
C TYR A 245 -11.32 1.13 18.27
N HIS A 246 -10.58 1.73 17.32
CA HIS A 246 -9.54 2.71 17.66
C HIS A 246 -10.08 4.00 18.30
N PRO A 247 -11.19 4.62 17.83
CA PRO A 247 -11.76 5.78 18.52
C PRO A 247 -12.24 5.46 19.93
N LEU A 248 -12.92 4.32 20.12
CA LEU A 248 -13.39 3.90 21.45
C LEU A 248 -12.21 3.69 22.40
N MET A 249 -11.17 2.96 21.99
CA MET A 249 -10.00 2.72 22.82
C MET A 249 -9.19 3.98 23.14
N LYS A 250 -9.26 5.04 22.33
CA LYS A 250 -8.54 6.31 22.54
C LYS A 250 -9.35 7.39 23.28
N ARG A 251 -10.69 7.41 23.14
CA ARG A 251 -11.55 8.52 23.63
C ARG A 251 -12.64 8.12 24.66
N CYS A 252 -13.00 6.84 24.79
CA CYS A 252 -14.02 6.42 25.77
C CYS A 252 -13.47 6.45 27.21
N HIS A 253 -14.09 7.24 28.09
CA HIS A 253 -13.67 7.38 29.49
C HIS A 253 -14.00 6.13 30.31
N ASN A 254 -15.07 5.40 29.95
CA ASN A 254 -15.52 4.23 30.70
C ASN A 254 -14.52 3.04 30.58
N PRO A 255 -13.87 2.62 31.68
CA PRO A 255 -12.85 1.58 31.63
C PRO A 255 -13.42 0.20 31.32
N GLU A 256 -14.66 -0.11 31.72
CA GLU A 256 -15.28 -1.40 31.43
C GLU A 256 -15.70 -1.51 29.96
N SER A 257 -16.08 -0.39 29.31
CA SER A 257 -16.32 -0.37 27.87
C SER A 257 -15.03 -0.63 27.09
N ARG A 258 -13.92 0.04 27.45
CA ARG A 258 -12.59 -0.23 26.86
C ARG A 258 -12.16 -1.68 27.09
N ARG A 259 -12.34 -2.21 28.30
CA ARG A 259 -12.01 -3.60 28.66
C ARG A 259 -12.80 -4.63 27.86
N LYS A 260 -14.13 -4.48 27.76
CA LYS A 260 -14.99 -5.36 26.95
C LYS A 260 -14.54 -5.37 25.48
N MET A 261 -14.27 -4.20 24.90
CA MET A 261 -13.81 -4.06 23.51
C MET A 261 -12.42 -4.67 23.27
N GLU A 262 -11.46 -4.40 24.16
CA GLU A 262 -10.10 -4.94 24.06
C GLU A 262 -10.08 -6.47 24.18
N THR A 263 -10.82 -7.03 25.14
CA THR A 263 -10.93 -8.48 25.31
C THR A 263 -11.60 -9.13 24.11
N ALA A 264 -12.65 -8.53 23.54
CA ALA A 264 -13.30 -9.04 22.33
C ALA A 264 -12.37 -8.96 21.10
N PHE A 265 -11.73 -7.81 20.87
CA PHE A 265 -10.83 -7.56 19.74
C PHE A 265 -9.64 -8.54 19.69
N HIS A 266 -9.03 -8.84 20.83
CA HIS A 266 -7.92 -9.79 20.94
C HIS A 266 -8.36 -11.26 21.13
N SER A 267 -9.67 -11.54 21.20
CA SER A 267 -10.22 -12.91 21.22
C SER A 267 -10.88 -13.33 19.90
N ARG A 268 -10.86 -12.48 18.86
CA ARG A 268 -11.40 -12.79 17.53
C ARG A 268 -10.78 -14.07 16.98
N CYS A 269 -11.66 -14.98 16.53
CA CYS A 269 -11.30 -16.28 15.93
C CYS A 269 -10.38 -17.17 16.80
N LYS A 270 -10.24 -16.91 18.11
CA LYS A 270 -9.19 -17.49 18.97
C LYS A 270 -9.05 -19.01 18.82
N GLU A 271 -10.14 -19.76 18.96
CA GLU A 271 -10.10 -21.23 18.94
C GLU A 271 -9.63 -21.79 17.58
N VAL A 272 -10.19 -21.26 16.48
CA VAL A 272 -9.88 -21.72 15.13
C VAL A 272 -8.48 -21.25 14.68
N ASN A 273 -8.17 -19.97 14.87
CA ASN A 273 -6.91 -19.39 14.39
C ASN A 273 -5.69 -19.77 15.25
N THR A 274 -5.86 -20.16 16.53
CA THR A 274 -4.76 -20.76 17.30
C THR A 274 -4.35 -22.11 16.73
N ALA A 275 -5.30 -23.01 16.44
CA ALA A 275 -4.99 -24.31 15.85
C ALA A 275 -4.31 -24.18 14.47
N ILE A 276 -4.83 -23.29 13.61
CA ILE A 276 -4.22 -22.97 12.31
C ILE A 276 -2.79 -22.44 12.49
N LEU A 277 -2.54 -21.58 13.48
CA LEU A 277 -1.21 -21.01 13.72
C LEU A 277 -0.20 -22.06 14.20
N GLU A 278 -0.61 -22.99 15.07
CA GLU A 278 0.24 -24.10 15.53
C GLU A 278 0.68 -25.00 14.36
N GLU A 279 -0.24 -25.36 13.47
CA GLU A 279 0.06 -26.14 12.26
C GLU A 279 0.96 -25.34 11.29
N LEU A 280 0.67 -24.07 11.05
CA LEU A 280 1.48 -23.19 10.20
C LEU A 280 2.93 -23.07 10.70
N ILE A 281 3.17 -23.02 12.02
CA ILE A 281 4.53 -22.97 12.59
C ILE A 281 5.28 -24.26 12.28
N GLN A 282 4.66 -25.43 12.48
CA GLN A 282 5.26 -26.73 12.20
C GLN A 282 5.56 -26.92 10.72
N LEU A 283 4.61 -26.60 9.83
CA LEU A 283 4.79 -26.69 8.38
C LEU A 283 5.90 -25.75 7.88
N LYS A 284 5.99 -24.53 8.43
CA LYS A 284 7.04 -23.56 8.07
C LYS A 284 8.43 -23.97 8.55
N ALA A 285 8.53 -24.62 9.71
CA ALA A 285 9.78 -25.23 10.17
C ALA A 285 10.20 -26.37 9.23
N LYS A 286 9.30 -27.32 8.98
CA LYS A 286 9.54 -28.44 8.05
C LYS A 286 9.96 -27.98 6.65
N ALA A 287 9.31 -26.95 6.10
CA ALA A 287 9.66 -26.38 4.80
C ALA A 287 11.06 -25.75 4.78
N ALA A 288 11.50 -25.16 5.90
CA ALA A 288 12.85 -24.61 6.04
C ALA A 288 13.90 -25.73 6.13
N ASP A 289 13.63 -26.77 6.92
CA ASP A 289 14.53 -27.94 7.08
C ASP A 289 14.74 -28.66 5.74
N LEU A 290 13.67 -28.90 4.97
CA LEU A 290 13.73 -29.51 3.63
C LEU A 290 14.53 -28.67 2.62
N LEU A 291 14.60 -27.35 2.82
CA LEU A 291 15.39 -26.42 2.01
C LEU A 291 16.81 -26.17 2.57
N GLY A 292 17.19 -26.82 3.67
CA GLY A 292 18.52 -26.71 4.28
C GLY A 292 18.73 -25.51 5.22
N TYR A 293 17.66 -24.84 5.66
CA TYR A 293 17.73 -23.71 6.59
C TYR A 293 17.39 -24.14 8.02
N SER A 294 18.15 -23.67 9.01
CA SER A 294 17.96 -24.03 10.43
C SER A 294 16.66 -23.52 11.06
N CYS A 295 15.98 -22.56 10.43
CA CYS A 295 14.63 -22.13 10.80
C CYS A 295 13.99 -21.31 9.66
N HIS A 296 12.65 -21.18 9.71
CA HIS A 296 11.91 -20.36 8.76
C HIS A 296 12.33 -18.89 8.74
N ALA A 297 12.76 -18.33 9.88
CA ALA A 297 13.24 -16.95 9.93
C ALA A 297 14.52 -16.77 9.10
N ASN A 298 15.49 -17.67 9.19
CA ASN A 298 16.70 -17.63 8.36
C ASN A 298 16.37 -17.83 6.86
N PHE A 299 15.42 -18.70 6.53
CA PHE A 299 14.91 -18.82 5.17
C PHE A 299 14.31 -17.50 4.66
N VAL A 300 13.52 -16.78 5.45
CA VAL A 300 12.96 -15.48 5.01
C VAL A 300 14.05 -14.41 4.92
N LEU A 301 14.95 -14.35 5.90
CA LEU A 301 15.90 -13.25 6.08
C LEU A 301 17.10 -13.26 5.13
N GLU A 302 17.45 -14.41 4.52
CA GLU A 302 18.52 -14.51 3.50
C GLU A 302 18.40 -13.46 2.39
N ILE A 303 17.17 -13.07 2.03
CA ILE A 303 16.87 -12.09 0.97
C ILE A 303 16.49 -10.70 1.51
N ASN A 304 16.75 -10.44 2.79
CA ASN A 304 16.55 -9.16 3.47
C ASN A 304 17.90 -8.60 3.94
N MET A 305 18.01 -7.27 4.06
CA MET A 305 19.21 -6.57 4.57
C MET A 305 19.70 -7.09 5.95
N ALA A 306 18.79 -7.64 6.77
CA ALA A 306 19.14 -8.21 8.07
C ALA A 306 19.81 -9.60 7.99
N GLU A 307 19.76 -10.28 6.84
CA GLU A 307 20.37 -11.59 6.50
C GLU A 307 19.94 -12.82 7.33
N ASN A 308 19.86 -12.72 8.66
CA ASN A 308 19.62 -13.86 9.55
C ASN A 308 18.95 -13.45 10.88
N ALA A 309 18.42 -14.46 11.58
CA ALA A 309 17.64 -14.26 12.79
C ALA A 309 18.47 -13.77 14.00
N SER A 310 19.78 -14.06 14.07
CA SER A 310 20.64 -13.55 15.15
C SER A 310 20.76 -12.04 15.07
N LYS A 311 21.13 -11.51 13.89
CA LYS A 311 21.21 -10.06 13.64
C LYS A 311 19.90 -9.34 14.00
N VAL A 312 18.74 -9.96 13.74
CA VAL A 312 17.44 -9.42 14.12
C VAL A 312 17.22 -9.43 15.64
N SER A 313 17.57 -10.51 16.35
CA SER A 313 17.49 -10.55 17.82
C SER A 313 18.42 -9.50 18.45
N ASP A 314 19.70 -9.49 18.05
CA ASP A 314 20.72 -8.57 18.57
C ASP A 314 20.30 -7.10 18.40
N PHE A 315 19.69 -6.77 17.26
CA PHE A 315 19.11 -5.45 16.99
C PHE A 315 17.92 -5.13 17.92
N LEU A 316 16.94 -6.05 18.04
CA LEU A 316 15.76 -5.85 18.88
C LEU A 316 16.10 -5.77 20.36
N ASP A 317 17.04 -6.57 20.84
CA ASP A 317 17.53 -6.57 22.23
C ASP A 317 18.27 -5.27 22.56
N THR A 318 19.14 -4.80 21.65
CA THR A 318 19.82 -3.50 21.77
C THR A 318 18.81 -2.34 21.79
N PHE A 319 17.81 -2.39 20.91
CA PHE A 319 16.74 -1.39 20.83
C PHE A 319 15.87 -1.39 22.10
N TYR A 320 15.55 -2.57 22.64
CA TYR A 320 14.82 -2.72 23.89
C TYR A 320 15.56 -2.09 25.07
N GLU A 321 16.83 -2.46 25.33
CA GLU A 321 17.58 -1.89 26.45
C GLU A 321 17.78 -0.38 26.33
N THR A 322 17.91 0.15 25.10
CA THR A 322 17.99 1.59 24.82
C THR A 322 16.68 2.32 25.17
N LEU A 323 15.52 1.75 24.81
CA LEU A 323 14.20 2.38 25.05
C LEU A 323 13.60 2.08 26.44
N LYS A 324 14.02 1.01 27.11
CA LYS A 324 13.61 0.62 28.46
C LYS A 324 13.58 1.77 29.49
N PRO A 325 14.61 2.64 29.62
CA PRO A 325 14.54 3.79 30.53
C PRO A 325 13.49 4.84 30.13
N VAL A 326 13.19 5.00 28.84
CA VAL A 326 12.11 5.88 28.34
C VAL A 326 10.75 5.28 28.67
N GLY A 327 10.52 4.01 28.33
CA GLY A 327 9.28 3.29 28.63
C GLY A 327 8.97 3.19 30.13
N ILE A 328 9.98 3.12 31.00
CA ILE A 328 9.80 3.21 32.46
C ILE A 328 9.29 4.61 32.88
N LYS A 329 9.86 5.69 32.33
CA LYS A 329 9.42 7.07 32.61
C LYS A 329 7.99 7.30 32.13
N GLU A 330 7.65 6.84 30.93
CA GLU A 330 6.32 6.97 30.33
C GLU A 330 5.26 6.16 31.09
N ARG A 331 5.55 4.89 31.42
CA ARG A 331 4.66 4.09 32.27
C ARG A 331 4.43 4.73 33.64
N LYS A 332 5.45 5.32 34.26
CA LYS A 332 5.29 6.06 35.52
C LYS A 332 4.36 7.27 35.38
N TYR A 333 4.45 8.00 34.26
CA TYR A 333 3.58 9.15 33.97
C TYR A 333 2.13 8.71 33.68
N ILE A 334 1.93 7.71 32.83
CA ILE A 334 0.61 7.12 32.53
C ILE A 334 -0.08 6.60 33.80
N LEU A 335 0.65 5.89 34.67
CA LEU A 335 0.09 5.39 35.93
C LEU A 335 -0.34 6.52 36.88
N ALA A 336 0.38 7.65 36.87
CA ALA A 336 0.01 8.84 37.64
C ALA A 336 -1.23 9.54 37.07
N LEU A 337 -1.38 9.63 35.74
CA LEU A 337 -2.60 10.11 35.10
C LEU A 337 -3.80 9.22 35.47
N LYS A 338 -3.68 7.90 35.32
CA LYS A 338 -4.71 6.93 35.71
C LYS A 338 -5.13 7.09 37.17
N LYS A 339 -4.16 7.20 38.10
CA LYS A 339 -4.46 7.43 39.52
C LYS A 339 -5.26 8.72 39.74
N ARG A 340 -4.89 9.81 39.06
CA ARG A 340 -5.57 11.11 39.17
C ARG A 340 -7.00 11.02 38.64
N GLU A 341 -7.19 10.44 37.46
CA GLU A 341 -8.51 10.30 36.83
C GLU A 341 -9.44 9.39 37.64
N CYS A 342 -8.96 8.23 38.09
CA CYS A 342 -9.71 7.36 38.99
C CYS A 342 -10.18 8.12 40.25
N SER A 343 -9.32 8.94 40.85
CA SER A 343 -9.68 9.76 42.01
C SER A 343 -10.70 10.88 41.69
N MET A 344 -10.64 11.48 40.50
CA MET A 344 -11.58 12.52 40.07
C MET A 344 -12.97 11.96 39.70
N MET A 345 -13.01 10.76 39.09
CA MET A 345 -14.25 10.10 38.65
C MET A 345 -14.86 9.16 39.71
N GLY A 346 -14.22 8.98 40.87
CA GLY A 346 -14.66 8.02 41.89
C GLY A 346 -14.51 6.55 41.47
N LEU A 347 -13.65 6.26 40.50
CA LEU A 347 -13.43 4.91 39.98
C LEU A 347 -12.35 4.16 40.79
N PRO A 348 -12.43 2.82 40.91
CA PRO A 348 -11.40 2.03 41.58
C PRO A 348 -10.05 2.11 40.83
N PHE A 349 -8.97 2.27 41.58
CA PHE A 349 -7.60 2.28 41.05
C PHE A 349 -6.87 0.98 41.42
N ASP A 350 -6.50 0.19 40.42
CA ASP A 350 -5.89 -1.15 40.56
C ASP A 350 -4.36 -1.14 40.56
N GLY A 351 -3.72 0.03 40.57
CA GLY A 351 -2.26 0.15 40.71
C GLY A 351 -1.43 -0.22 39.48
N ARG A 352 -2.06 -0.58 38.36
CA ARG A 352 -1.40 -1.09 37.14
C ARG A 352 -1.90 -0.40 35.87
N ILE A 353 -1.19 -0.58 34.76
CA ILE A 353 -1.63 -0.20 33.42
C ILE A 353 -2.08 -1.49 32.72
N ASN A 354 -3.36 -1.58 32.36
CA ASN A 354 -3.89 -2.72 31.62
C ASN A 354 -3.83 -2.45 30.10
N ALA A 355 -3.98 -3.49 29.27
CA ALA A 355 -3.97 -3.35 27.81
C ALA A 355 -5.02 -2.32 27.31
N TRP A 356 -6.23 -2.37 27.88
CA TRP A 356 -7.32 -1.45 27.54
C TRP A 356 -7.16 -0.01 28.06
N ASP A 357 -6.15 0.24 28.90
CA ASP A 357 -5.82 1.58 29.40
C ASP A 357 -4.79 2.28 28.51
N LEU A 358 -3.92 1.53 27.82
CA LEU A 358 -2.75 2.09 27.15
C LEU A 358 -3.10 3.10 26.02
N PRO A 359 -3.98 2.80 25.03
CA PRO A 359 -4.28 3.75 23.95
C PRO A 359 -4.97 5.03 24.45
N TYR A 360 -5.80 4.89 25.49
CA TYR A 360 -6.53 5.98 26.12
C TYR A 360 -5.59 6.96 26.84
N TYR A 361 -4.72 6.45 27.72
CA TYR A 361 -3.77 7.32 28.41
C TYR A 361 -2.67 7.85 27.49
N MET A 362 -2.23 7.13 26.46
CA MET A 362 -1.32 7.70 25.45
C MET A 362 -1.93 8.93 24.78
N ASN A 363 -3.20 8.88 24.38
CA ASN A 363 -3.94 10.03 23.86
C ASN A 363 -4.06 11.17 24.91
N GLN A 364 -4.26 10.85 26.19
CA GLN A 364 -4.20 11.88 27.24
C GLN A 364 -2.80 12.47 27.47
N VAL A 365 -1.71 11.70 27.34
CA VAL A 365 -0.34 12.25 27.42
C VAL A 365 -0.15 13.29 26.33
N GLU A 366 -0.56 12.99 25.09
CA GLU A 366 -0.50 13.94 23.98
C GLU A 366 -1.27 15.24 24.30
N GLN A 367 -2.52 15.13 24.75
CA GLN A 367 -3.37 16.28 25.10
C GLN A 367 -2.81 17.09 26.29
N CYS A 368 -2.47 16.45 27.40
CA CYS A 368 -2.09 17.12 28.64
C CYS A 368 -0.64 17.65 28.64
N LYS A 369 0.29 16.97 27.95
CA LYS A 369 1.72 17.32 27.99
C LYS A 369 2.14 18.23 26.84
N PHE A 370 1.54 18.08 25.66
CA PHE A 370 1.90 18.83 24.47
C PHE A 370 0.84 19.85 24.03
N ALA A 371 -0.34 19.85 24.67
CA ALA A 371 -1.45 20.78 24.41
C ALA A 371 -1.96 20.80 22.94
N VAL A 372 -1.71 19.72 22.19
CA VAL A 372 -2.10 19.62 20.77
C VAL A 372 -3.57 19.25 20.66
N ASN A 373 -4.42 20.23 20.29
CA ASN A 373 -5.80 19.97 19.93
C ASN A 373 -5.88 19.54 18.45
N LYS A 374 -5.93 18.22 18.22
CA LYS A 374 -6.03 17.63 16.87
C LYS A 374 -7.28 18.08 16.11
N ASP A 375 -8.41 18.24 16.80
CA ASP A 375 -9.68 18.64 16.20
C ASP A 375 -9.68 20.12 15.74
N LYS A 376 -8.73 20.95 16.23
CA LYS A 376 -8.42 22.28 15.65
C LYS A 376 -7.29 22.26 14.64
N LEU A 377 -6.30 21.39 14.81
CA LEU A 377 -5.14 21.31 13.93
C LEU A 377 -5.54 20.97 12.48
N ILE A 378 -6.60 20.18 12.29
CA ILE A 378 -7.13 19.85 10.96
C ILE A 378 -7.58 21.07 10.14
N GLU A 379 -7.97 22.18 10.78
CA GLU A 379 -8.37 23.42 10.09
C GLU A 379 -7.22 24.01 9.25
N TYR A 380 -5.97 23.68 9.60
CA TYR A 380 -4.74 24.13 8.92
C TYR A 380 -4.25 23.16 7.84
N PHE A 381 -4.90 21.99 7.70
CA PHE A 381 -4.56 20.99 6.69
C PHE A 381 -5.72 20.67 5.72
N PRO A 382 -6.25 21.66 4.95
CA PRO A 382 -7.05 21.36 3.77
C PRO A 382 -6.26 20.51 2.77
N LEU A 383 -6.90 19.49 2.19
CA LEU A 383 -6.26 18.54 1.28
C LEU A 383 -5.54 19.22 0.10
N ASP A 384 -6.17 20.23 -0.50
CA ASP A 384 -5.60 20.94 -1.66
C ASP A 384 -4.28 21.65 -1.28
N VAL A 385 -4.25 22.29 -0.10
CA VAL A 385 -3.05 22.96 0.45
C VAL A 385 -1.96 21.95 0.81
N VAL A 386 -2.34 20.79 1.36
CA VAL A 386 -1.38 19.72 1.67
C VAL A 386 -0.80 19.13 0.38
N THR A 387 -1.61 18.95 -0.66
CA THR A 387 -1.17 18.43 -1.97
C THR A 387 -0.21 19.40 -2.64
N GLU A 388 -0.54 20.70 -2.68
CA GLU A 388 0.32 21.76 -3.22
C GLU A 388 1.65 21.84 -2.45
N GLY A 389 1.61 21.85 -1.12
CA GLY A 389 2.82 21.90 -0.29
C GLY A 389 3.70 20.66 -0.39
N LEU A 390 3.10 19.47 -0.45
CA LEU A 390 3.81 18.21 -0.66
C LEU A 390 4.49 18.18 -2.02
N PHE A 391 3.78 18.56 -3.09
CA PHE A 391 4.38 18.72 -4.42
C PHE A 391 5.53 19.74 -4.41
N GLY A 392 5.34 20.93 -3.81
CA GLY A 392 6.39 21.94 -3.68
C GLY A 392 7.69 21.39 -3.08
N ILE A 393 7.58 20.68 -1.96
CA ILE A 393 8.74 20.09 -1.25
C ILE A 393 9.44 19.04 -2.12
N TYR A 394 8.72 18.11 -2.74
CA TYR A 394 9.34 17.06 -3.56
C TYR A 394 9.91 17.59 -4.89
N GLN A 395 9.28 18.60 -5.50
CA GLN A 395 9.79 19.29 -6.69
C GLN A 395 11.13 19.97 -6.40
N GLU A 396 11.23 20.72 -5.29
CA GLU A 396 12.48 21.38 -4.86
C GLU A 396 13.56 20.36 -4.47
N LEU A 397 13.20 19.33 -3.68
CA LEU A 397 14.14 18.34 -3.17
C LEU A 397 14.73 17.43 -4.25
N LEU A 398 13.95 17.07 -5.27
CA LEU A 398 14.34 16.11 -6.31
C LEU A 398 14.66 16.76 -7.67
N GLY A 399 14.51 18.08 -7.80
CA GLY A 399 14.71 18.77 -9.07
C GLY A 399 13.63 18.43 -10.11
N LEU A 400 12.38 18.25 -9.67
CA LEU A 400 11.26 17.79 -10.51
C LEU A 400 10.19 18.86 -10.68
N THR A 401 9.38 18.71 -11.72
CA THR A 401 8.16 19.50 -11.99
C THR A 401 7.01 18.53 -12.26
N TYR A 402 5.89 18.71 -11.57
CA TYR A 402 4.67 17.92 -11.74
C TYR A 402 3.62 18.73 -12.50
N THR A 403 3.03 18.15 -13.53
CA THR A 403 1.97 18.78 -14.33
C THR A 403 0.77 17.84 -14.42
N GLU A 404 -0.43 18.33 -14.08
CA GLU A 404 -1.66 17.55 -14.22
C GLU A 404 -1.96 17.29 -15.70
N VAL A 405 -2.30 16.04 -16.03
CA VAL A 405 -2.65 15.62 -17.39
C VAL A 405 -4.15 15.83 -17.59
N GLU A 406 -4.51 16.96 -18.22
CA GLU A 406 -5.91 17.26 -18.52
C GLU A 406 -6.60 16.12 -19.30
N ARG A 407 -7.78 15.70 -18.80
CA ARG A 407 -8.62 14.67 -19.43
C ARG A 407 -7.96 13.29 -19.56
N ALA A 408 -7.01 12.98 -18.69
CA ALA A 408 -6.39 11.67 -18.58
C ALA A 408 -7.41 10.51 -18.54
N HIS A 409 -7.00 9.36 -19.08
CA HIS A 409 -7.74 8.11 -18.92
C HIS A 409 -7.64 7.61 -17.49
N VAL A 410 -8.75 7.55 -16.76
CA VAL A 410 -8.78 7.21 -15.33
C VAL A 410 -9.94 6.25 -14.99
N TRP A 411 -9.75 5.42 -13.97
CA TRP A 411 -10.77 4.47 -13.48
C TRP A 411 -11.91 5.12 -12.66
N HIS A 412 -11.79 6.40 -12.27
CA HIS A 412 -12.81 7.13 -11.53
C HIS A 412 -12.67 8.66 -11.71
N GLU A 413 -13.79 9.38 -11.75
CA GLU A 413 -13.88 10.85 -11.87
C GLU A 413 -13.16 11.70 -10.80
N HIS A 414 -12.63 11.08 -9.73
CA HIS A 414 -11.92 11.75 -8.62
C HIS A 414 -10.43 11.38 -8.59
N VAL A 415 -9.92 10.84 -9.69
CA VAL A 415 -8.53 10.45 -9.87
C VAL A 415 -7.89 11.47 -10.80
N ALA A 416 -6.77 12.03 -10.38
CA ALA A 416 -5.93 12.89 -11.21
C ALA A 416 -4.67 12.12 -11.64
N LEU A 417 -4.19 12.37 -12.85
CA LEU A 417 -2.92 11.86 -13.37
C LEU A 417 -1.95 13.04 -13.49
N TYR A 418 -0.72 12.85 -13.03
CA TYR A 418 0.36 13.83 -13.13
C TYR A 418 1.53 13.25 -13.94
N SER A 419 2.07 14.08 -14.84
CA SER A 419 3.35 13.86 -15.51
C SER A 419 4.45 14.45 -14.62
N ALA A 420 5.48 13.66 -14.31
CA ALA A 420 6.65 14.11 -13.59
C ALA A 420 7.82 14.32 -14.57
N ARG A 421 8.42 15.51 -14.53
CA ARG A 421 9.50 15.93 -15.44
C ARG A 421 10.70 16.39 -14.65
N ASP A 422 11.89 16.13 -15.17
CA ASP A 422 13.13 16.73 -14.70
C ASP A 422 13.12 18.24 -15.02
N THR A 423 13.39 19.08 -14.02
CA THR A 423 13.22 20.54 -14.12
C THR A 423 14.30 21.22 -14.96
N GLU A 424 15.51 20.64 -15.05
CA GLU A 424 16.61 21.23 -15.83
C GLU A 424 16.52 20.86 -17.32
N THR A 425 16.17 19.60 -17.61
CA THR A 425 16.16 19.03 -18.96
C THR A 425 14.78 19.04 -19.62
N GLY A 426 13.70 19.07 -18.83
CA GLY A 426 12.33 18.90 -19.29
C GLY A 426 11.95 17.45 -19.68
N GLU A 427 12.85 16.48 -19.48
CA GLU A 427 12.62 15.06 -19.76
C GLU A 427 11.52 14.50 -18.87
N GLU A 428 10.58 13.74 -19.43
CA GLU A 428 9.53 13.08 -18.66
C GLU A 428 10.09 11.83 -17.97
N ILE A 429 10.15 11.86 -16.63
CA ILE A 429 10.74 10.78 -15.84
C ILE A 429 9.75 9.66 -15.53
N GLY A 430 8.44 9.93 -15.62
CA GLY A 430 7.37 8.99 -15.27
C GLY A 430 6.04 9.70 -15.03
N GLN A 431 5.01 8.93 -14.68
CA GLN A 431 3.68 9.46 -14.37
C GLN A 431 3.10 8.86 -13.09
N PHE A 432 2.24 9.58 -12.39
CA PHE A 432 1.57 9.05 -11.20
C PHE A 432 0.09 9.45 -11.11
N TYR A 433 -0.74 8.50 -10.72
CA TYR A 433 -2.14 8.74 -10.39
C TYR A 433 -2.30 9.05 -8.89
N LEU A 434 -3.18 9.98 -8.55
CA LEU A 434 -3.63 10.22 -7.19
C LEU A 434 -5.11 9.84 -7.03
N ASP A 435 -5.38 8.85 -6.19
CA ASP A 435 -6.74 8.39 -5.86
C ASP A 435 -6.96 8.51 -4.34
N LEU A 436 -7.34 9.72 -3.90
CA LEU A 436 -7.22 10.13 -2.49
C LEU A 436 -8.46 9.85 -1.64
N HIS A 437 -9.60 9.51 -2.25
CA HIS A 437 -10.90 9.53 -1.57
C HIS A 437 -11.58 8.15 -1.47
N PRO A 438 -12.29 7.86 -0.35
CA PRO A 438 -12.98 6.59 -0.15
C PRO A 438 -14.22 6.45 -1.04
N ARG A 439 -14.50 5.22 -1.45
CA ARG A 439 -15.71 4.79 -2.16
C ARG A 439 -15.94 3.29 -1.95
N GLU A 440 -17.15 2.83 -2.23
CA GLU A 440 -17.49 1.41 -2.14
C GLU A 440 -16.58 0.57 -3.05
N GLY A 441 -16.07 -0.55 -2.53
CA GLY A 441 -15.21 -1.49 -3.26
C GLY A 441 -13.78 -1.03 -3.51
N LYS A 442 -13.37 0.16 -3.04
CA LYS A 442 -11.97 0.60 -3.08
C LYS A 442 -11.17 0.00 -1.92
N PHE A 443 -9.89 -0.26 -2.16
CA PHE A 443 -8.91 -0.64 -1.15
C PHE A 443 -8.87 0.37 0.01
N GLY A 444 -9.09 -0.12 1.23
CA GLY A 444 -9.36 0.70 2.42
C GLY A 444 -8.15 1.28 3.17
N HIS A 445 -6.92 0.95 2.75
CA HIS A 445 -5.68 1.49 3.36
C HIS A 445 -5.01 2.48 2.40
N ALA A 446 -4.02 3.22 2.91
CA ALA A 446 -3.08 3.94 2.06
C ALA A 446 -2.05 2.95 1.47
N ALA A 447 -1.68 3.13 0.20
CA ALA A 447 -0.64 2.35 -0.49
C ALA A 447 -0.21 3.02 -1.81
N CYS A 448 1.06 2.86 -2.18
CA CYS A 448 1.55 3.02 -3.54
C CYS A 448 1.49 1.68 -4.32
N PHE A 449 1.02 1.73 -5.56
CA PHE A 449 1.01 0.63 -6.51
C PHE A 449 1.90 0.99 -7.72
N GLY A 450 2.92 0.19 -8.01
CA GLY A 450 3.60 0.25 -9.31
C GLY A 450 2.68 -0.32 -10.39
N LEU A 451 2.47 0.42 -11.48
CA LEU A 451 1.58 0.05 -12.59
C LEU A 451 2.33 -0.22 -13.91
N GLN A 452 3.47 0.43 -14.10
CA GLN A 452 4.40 0.18 -15.19
C GLN A 452 5.83 0.38 -14.67
N PRO A 453 6.75 -0.58 -14.84
CA PRO A 453 8.10 -0.47 -14.27
C PRO A 453 9.03 0.42 -15.10
N GLY A 454 9.88 1.20 -14.41
CA GLY A 454 10.84 2.13 -15.01
C GLY A 454 12.14 1.46 -15.48
N CYS A 455 12.08 0.72 -16.58
CA CYS A 455 13.20 -0.08 -17.09
C CYS A 455 13.41 0.12 -18.60
N LYS A 456 14.54 -0.37 -19.14
CA LYS A 456 14.83 -0.26 -20.58
C LYS A 456 14.14 -1.39 -21.39
N GLY A 457 13.39 -1.07 -22.44
CA GLY A 457 12.79 -2.00 -23.41
C GLY A 457 13.76 -2.53 -24.48
N PRO A 458 13.51 -3.66 -25.17
CA PRO A 458 14.53 -4.41 -25.93
C PRO A 458 15.27 -3.60 -27.00
N ASP A 459 14.57 -2.62 -27.59
CA ASP A 459 15.04 -1.56 -28.48
C ASP A 459 16.24 -0.75 -27.93
N GLY A 460 16.32 -0.56 -26.61
CA GLY A 460 17.31 0.28 -25.92
C GLY A 460 16.67 1.41 -25.11
N GLU A 461 15.42 1.76 -25.44
CA GLU A 461 14.70 2.91 -24.92
C GLU A 461 14.17 2.68 -23.51
N ARG A 462 13.97 3.74 -22.73
CA ARG A 462 13.35 3.64 -21.41
C ARG A 462 11.83 3.57 -21.54
N ARG A 463 11.21 2.51 -20.98
CA ARG A 463 9.78 2.51 -20.67
C ARG A 463 9.59 3.38 -19.42
N LEU A 464 8.71 4.37 -19.50
CA LEU A 464 8.52 5.31 -18.39
C LEU A 464 7.76 4.61 -17.24
N PRO A 465 8.20 4.76 -15.98
CA PRO A 465 7.47 4.23 -14.85
C PRO A 465 6.12 4.93 -14.69
N VAL A 466 5.12 4.17 -14.26
CA VAL A 466 3.80 4.67 -13.88
C VAL A 466 3.41 4.07 -12.54
N ALA A 467 2.96 4.91 -11.60
CA ALA A 467 2.51 4.49 -10.28
C ALA A 467 1.12 5.04 -9.94
N ALA A 468 0.46 4.48 -8.93
CA ALA A 468 -0.78 5.01 -8.37
C ALA A 468 -0.71 5.08 -6.85
N MET A 469 -0.92 6.27 -6.30
CA MET A 469 -1.05 6.49 -4.87
C MET A 469 -2.54 6.41 -4.49
N VAL A 470 -2.88 5.42 -3.67
CA VAL A 470 -4.23 5.17 -3.20
C VAL A 470 -4.32 5.57 -1.73
N ALA A 471 -5.26 6.44 -1.38
CA ALA A 471 -5.55 6.85 -0.01
C ALA A 471 -7.07 7.00 0.23
N ASN A 472 -7.49 7.21 1.48
CA ASN A 472 -8.90 7.24 1.88
C ASN A 472 -9.27 8.47 2.72
N PHE A 473 -8.71 9.63 2.37
CA PHE A 473 -8.97 10.91 3.01
C PHE A 473 -10.41 11.38 2.80
N THR A 474 -11.00 11.94 3.86
CA THR A 474 -12.42 12.32 3.92
C THR A 474 -12.84 13.23 2.76
N LYS A 475 -13.80 12.79 1.94
CA LYS A 475 -14.33 13.60 0.83
C LYS A 475 -14.83 14.98 1.31
N PRO A 476 -14.58 16.07 0.56
CA PRO A 476 -15.19 17.36 0.85
C PRO A 476 -16.72 17.26 0.83
N ARG A 477 -17.39 18.03 1.68
CA ARG A 477 -18.85 18.15 1.75
C ARG A 477 -19.26 19.58 1.42
N LYS A 478 -20.54 19.80 1.09
CA LYS A 478 -21.04 21.15 0.75
C LYS A 478 -20.83 22.11 1.93
N GLY A 479 -19.87 23.03 1.79
CA GLY A 479 -19.49 24.00 2.83
C GLY A 479 -18.39 23.54 3.80
N CYS A 480 -17.82 22.33 3.62
CA CYS A 480 -16.71 21.82 4.44
C CYS A 480 -15.64 21.19 3.52
N PRO A 481 -14.42 21.76 3.42
CA PRO A 481 -13.34 21.14 2.65
C PRO A 481 -12.91 19.79 3.23
N SER A 482 -12.16 19.01 2.46
CA SER A 482 -11.44 17.84 2.98
C SER A 482 -10.35 18.32 3.93
N LEU A 483 -10.48 18.05 5.22
CA LEU A 483 -9.49 18.40 6.24
C LEU A 483 -8.76 17.14 6.72
N LEU A 484 -7.43 17.19 6.76
CA LEU A 484 -6.58 16.07 7.14
C LEU A 484 -6.11 16.16 8.60
N GLN A 485 -6.10 15.02 9.29
CA GLN A 485 -5.37 14.84 10.52
C GLN A 485 -3.85 14.80 10.25
N HIS A 486 -3.02 15.22 11.21
CA HIS A 486 -1.55 15.19 11.04
C HIS A 486 -1.01 13.81 10.61
N HIS A 487 -1.57 12.71 11.14
CA HIS A 487 -1.17 11.36 10.75
C HIS A 487 -1.61 10.97 9.32
N GLU A 488 -2.67 11.59 8.79
CA GLU A 488 -3.06 11.44 7.38
C GLU A 488 -2.10 12.20 6.47
N VAL A 489 -1.62 13.38 6.89
CA VAL A 489 -0.53 14.12 6.22
C VAL A 489 0.77 13.30 6.21
N GLU A 490 1.18 12.78 7.37
CA GLU A 490 2.35 11.88 7.49
C GLU A 490 2.22 10.65 6.58
N THR A 491 1.03 10.06 6.50
CA THR A 491 0.73 8.95 5.58
C THR A 491 0.84 9.38 4.11
N TYR A 492 0.37 10.58 3.76
CA TYR A 492 0.49 11.11 2.40
C TYR A 492 1.97 11.27 2.00
N PHE A 493 2.80 11.87 2.86
CA PHE A 493 4.25 11.96 2.63
C PHE A 493 4.91 10.58 2.53
N HIS A 494 4.50 9.61 3.37
CA HIS A 494 5.02 8.24 3.29
C HIS A 494 4.74 7.58 1.94
N GLU A 495 3.47 7.56 1.50
CA GLU A 495 3.09 6.92 0.23
C GLU A 495 3.67 7.65 -0.99
N PHE A 496 3.75 8.98 -0.96
CA PHE A 496 4.38 9.74 -2.04
C PHE A 496 5.89 9.50 -2.12
N GLY A 497 6.54 9.18 -1.00
CA GLY A 497 7.91 8.66 -0.98
C GLY A 497 8.07 7.38 -1.82
N HIS A 498 7.12 6.44 -1.74
CA HIS A 498 7.11 5.25 -2.61
C HIS A 498 6.85 5.61 -4.07
N VAL A 499 5.92 6.53 -4.36
CA VAL A 499 5.69 7.02 -5.74
C VAL A 499 6.99 7.56 -6.35
N MET A 500 7.71 8.42 -5.61
CA MET A 500 8.98 8.98 -6.07
C MET A 500 10.09 7.93 -6.21
N HIS A 501 10.13 6.92 -5.34
CA HIS A 501 11.05 5.79 -5.49
C HIS A 501 10.80 5.03 -6.81
N GLU A 502 9.53 4.70 -7.12
CA GLU A 502 9.15 4.06 -8.37
C GLU A 502 9.53 4.92 -9.59
N LEU A 503 9.22 6.23 -9.60
CA LEU A 503 9.47 7.09 -10.77
C LEU A 503 10.95 7.41 -11.01
N CYS A 504 11.71 7.69 -9.94
CA CYS A 504 13.12 8.06 -10.04
C CYS A 504 14.04 6.84 -10.27
N SER A 505 13.54 5.61 -10.07
CA SER A 505 14.31 4.40 -10.35
C SER A 505 14.73 4.29 -11.83
N LYS A 506 15.96 3.84 -12.07
CA LYS A 506 16.53 3.61 -13.40
C LYS A 506 17.28 2.28 -13.38
N VAL A 507 16.65 1.21 -13.87
CA VAL A 507 17.18 -0.16 -13.80
C VAL A 507 17.23 -0.87 -15.16
N TRP A 508 18.09 -1.89 -15.27
CA TRP A 508 18.17 -2.78 -16.43
C TRP A 508 16.94 -3.70 -16.59
N ARG A 509 16.72 -4.19 -17.81
CA ARG A 509 15.46 -4.85 -18.27
C ARG A 509 14.99 -6.02 -17.39
N GLY A 510 15.91 -6.76 -16.77
CA GLY A 510 15.60 -7.91 -15.91
C GLY A 510 15.10 -7.54 -14.51
N PHE A 511 15.27 -6.29 -14.09
CA PHE A 511 14.75 -5.80 -12.82
C PHE A 511 13.49 -4.95 -13.04
N SER A 512 12.43 -5.31 -12.34
CA SER A 512 11.36 -4.38 -12.01
C SER A 512 11.62 -3.84 -10.62
N PRO A 513 11.58 -2.52 -10.40
CA PRO A 513 11.31 -1.96 -9.08
C PRO A 513 10.02 -2.59 -8.50
N GLY A 514 9.89 -2.61 -7.17
CA GLY A 514 8.69 -3.15 -6.49
C GLY A 514 8.47 -4.67 -6.52
N SER A 515 9.12 -5.45 -7.40
CA SER A 515 8.77 -6.88 -7.62
C SER A 515 9.81 -7.91 -7.13
N PRO A 516 9.57 -8.55 -5.96
CA PRO A 516 9.93 -9.93 -5.72
C PRO A 516 8.75 -10.85 -6.09
N ALA A 517 8.97 -11.77 -7.04
CA ALA A 517 7.97 -12.72 -7.50
C ALA A 517 7.48 -13.69 -6.40
N SER A 518 6.50 -13.26 -5.60
CA SER A 518 5.52 -14.07 -4.85
C SER A 518 4.58 -13.26 -3.93
N SER A 519 4.40 -11.94 -4.12
CA SER A 519 3.43 -11.18 -3.31
C SER A 519 2.92 -9.94 -4.02
N HIS A 520 1.80 -10.07 -4.76
CA HIS A 520 0.99 -8.97 -5.28
C HIS A 520 0.20 -8.24 -4.16
N SER A 521 0.75 -8.19 -2.94
CA SER A 521 0.13 -7.49 -1.82
C SER A 521 0.71 -6.08 -1.72
N PRO A 522 -0.13 -5.03 -1.51
CA PRO A 522 0.35 -3.65 -1.36
C PRO A 522 1.24 -3.41 -0.13
N LYS A 523 1.53 -4.43 0.69
CA LYS A 523 2.39 -4.34 1.88
C LYS A 523 3.88 -4.60 1.60
N THR A 524 4.27 -4.93 0.36
CA THR A 524 5.65 -5.35 0.06
C THR A 524 6.58 -4.22 -0.40
N CYS A 525 6.07 -3.01 -0.68
CA CYS A 525 6.87 -1.87 -1.15
C CYS A 525 7.87 -1.33 -0.10
N CYS A 526 7.60 -1.54 1.20
CA CYS A 526 8.55 -1.23 2.29
C CYS A 526 9.70 -2.25 2.39
N ARG A 527 10.45 -2.48 1.30
CA ARG A 527 11.69 -3.27 1.32
C ARG A 527 12.78 -2.66 0.44
N LEU A 528 13.92 -2.38 1.11
CA LEU A 528 15.24 -2.10 0.56
C LEU A 528 15.46 -0.67 0.04
N ILE A 529 15.98 0.16 0.95
CA ILE A 529 17.11 1.03 0.63
C ILE A 529 18.28 0.09 0.29
N ASP A 530 18.69 0.06 -0.97
CA ASP A 530 19.96 -0.50 -1.46
C ASP A 530 20.30 0.21 -2.79
N LEU A 531 20.80 1.44 -2.65
CA LEU A 531 21.55 2.20 -3.67
C LEU A 531 22.86 2.67 -3.03
#